data_AF-A0A2G5UIG8-F1
#
_entry.id   AF-A0A2G5UIG8-F1
#
_cell.length_a   1.000
_cell.length_b   1.000
_cell.length_c   1.000
_cell.angle_alpha   90.00
_cell.angle_beta   90.00
_cell.angle_gamma   90.00
#
_symmetry.space_group_name_H-M   'P 1'
#
loop_
_entity.id
_entity.type
_entity.pdbx_description
1 polymer ?
#
loop_
_entity_poly.entity_id
_entity_poly.type
_entity_poly.pdbx_seq_one_letter_code
_entity_poly.pdbx_strand_id
1 'polypeptide(L)'
;MHHATSRSPCGRLANEWLEICLKICLKMLSIERVVSNKGNGDIVKDVITRDVDPGIKELNLIRHRILRIWQFENTPKIENLSLRWNLLKKVPDVQCLSALTHLNLNDNQIEKIENLETLSNLEFLDVSYNRITKIEGLSELVKLKELHLVHNKIVVIEGLEENTCLEYLELGDNRIRKIENLGHLSKLRRLFLGANQIRKIENLDELQTLRELSLPGNAIQVIEGLDKLSGLRSLSVAQNGIRKIDGLSGLTSLVSLDLNDNIIEKLENVEQFKGVTNLMLRKNKLDSWHDLYQLLEIKGLTALTLEMNPIYSSDYTYRNRMKQILPEIKILDGFPTTWRQGDAYQPLASDFYDVFERLATAHDF
;
A
#
# COMPACT_ATOMS: atom_id res chain seq x y z
N MET A 1 -29.21 62.19 -7.32
CA MET A 1 -27.74 61.93 -7.26
C MET A 1 -27.45 61.44 -5.85
N HIS A 2 -26.99 60.24 -5.53
CA HIS A 2 -26.44 59.09 -6.25
C HIS A 2 -26.97 57.83 -5.55
N HIS A 3 -27.51 56.87 -6.30
CA HIS A 3 -27.73 55.52 -5.78
C HIS A 3 -26.42 54.75 -5.85
N ALA A 4 -25.93 54.34 -4.68
CA ALA A 4 -24.89 53.35 -4.52
C ALA A 4 -25.37 52.01 -5.11
N THR A 5 -24.61 51.44 -6.05
CA THR A 5 -24.74 50.04 -6.44
C THR A 5 -23.62 49.26 -5.78
N SER A 6 -23.93 48.69 -4.61
CA SER A 6 -23.12 47.64 -4.00
C SER A 6 -23.15 46.41 -4.90
N ARG A 7 -22.01 46.10 -5.54
CA ARG A 7 -21.84 44.79 -6.20
C ARG A 7 -21.83 43.73 -5.11
N SER A 8 -22.83 42.87 -5.11
CA SER A 8 -23.01 41.80 -4.13
C SER A 8 -21.82 40.80 -4.16
N PRO A 9 -21.41 40.23 -3.01
CA PRO A 9 -20.38 39.21 -2.93
C PRO A 9 -20.70 37.94 -3.75
N CYS A 10 -21.98 37.69 -4.04
CA CYS A 10 -22.44 36.58 -4.88
C CYS A 10 -21.91 36.61 -6.32
N GLY A 11 -21.64 37.80 -6.90
CA GLY A 11 -21.19 37.90 -8.29
C GLY A 11 -19.73 37.46 -8.51
N ARG A 12 -18.87 37.58 -7.50
CA ARG A 12 -17.47 37.11 -7.58
C ARG A 12 -17.38 35.59 -7.42
N LEU A 13 -18.12 35.04 -6.47
CA LEU A 13 -18.22 33.58 -6.29
C LEU A 13 -18.83 32.93 -7.54
N ALA A 14 -19.91 33.49 -8.09
CA ALA A 14 -20.51 32.97 -9.32
C ALA A 14 -19.54 32.97 -10.52
N ASN A 15 -18.65 33.96 -10.63
CA ASN A 15 -17.63 34.02 -11.68
C ASN A 15 -16.47 33.03 -11.45
N GLU A 16 -16.06 32.79 -10.20
CA GLU A 16 -15.06 31.76 -9.87
C GLU A 16 -15.59 30.36 -10.16
N TRP A 17 -16.85 30.08 -9.81
CA TRP A 17 -17.51 28.82 -10.16
C TRP A 17 -17.73 28.66 -11.67
N LEU A 18 -18.05 29.75 -12.40
CA LEU A 18 -18.12 29.72 -13.86
C LEU A 18 -16.75 29.47 -14.51
N GLU A 19 -15.68 30.06 -13.99
CA GLU A 19 -14.31 29.81 -14.47
C GLU A 19 -13.87 28.37 -14.20
N ILE A 20 -14.18 27.82 -13.03
CA ILE A 20 -13.88 26.43 -12.68
C ILE A 20 -14.69 25.49 -13.58
N CYS A 21 -15.98 25.76 -13.77
CA CYS A 21 -16.82 25.00 -14.70
C CYS A 21 -16.35 25.14 -16.15
N LEU A 22 -15.89 26.31 -16.60
CA LEU A 22 -15.31 26.48 -17.94
C LEU A 22 -13.99 25.74 -18.08
N LYS A 23 -13.11 25.75 -17.06
CA LYS A 23 -11.84 25.02 -17.06
C LYS A 23 -12.07 23.51 -17.05
N ILE A 24 -13.05 23.02 -16.29
CA ILE A 24 -13.46 21.61 -16.28
C ILE A 24 -14.11 21.23 -17.62
N CYS A 25 -14.99 22.08 -18.16
CA CYS A 25 -15.66 21.82 -19.43
C CYS A 25 -14.70 21.91 -20.62
N LEU A 26 -13.71 22.82 -20.60
CA LEU A 26 -12.65 22.89 -21.60
C LEU A 26 -11.66 21.73 -21.46
N LYS A 27 -11.31 21.29 -20.24
CA LYS A 27 -10.56 20.04 -20.00
C LYS A 27 -11.31 18.82 -20.53
N MET A 28 -12.62 18.71 -20.24
CA MET A 28 -13.46 17.62 -20.76
C MET A 28 -13.60 17.69 -22.29
N LEU A 29 -13.80 18.86 -22.89
CA LEU A 29 -13.92 19.04 -24.34
C LEU A 29 -12.60 18.79 -25.09
N SER A 30 -11.46 19.09 -24.47
CA SER A 30 -10.14 18.78 -25.03
C SER A 30 -9.79 17.30 -24.88
N ILE A 31 -10.13 16.67 -23.75
CA ILE A 31 -10.04 15.22 -23.57
C ILE A 31 -10.98 14.50 -24.55
N GLU A 32 -12.23 14.94 -24.71
CA GLU A 32 -13.16 14.38 -25.71
C GLU A 32 -12.65 14.57 -27.15
N ARG A 33 -11.93 15.65 -27.48
CA ARG A 33 -11.26 15.78 -28.80
C ARG A 33 -10.08 14.82 -28.96
N VAL A 34 -9.31 14.61 -27.90
CA VAL A 34 -8.18 13.66 -27.83
C VAL A 34 -8.64 12.19 -27.87
N VAL A 35 -9.89 11.94 -27.45
CA VAL A 35 -10.52 10.62 -27.31
C VAL A 35 -11.51 10.31 -28.46
N SER A 36 -12.01 11.31 -29.20
CA SER A 36 -13.03 11.13 -30.24
C SER A 36 -12.48 10.73 -31.60
N ASN A 37 -11.98 9.50 -31.71
CA ASN A 37 -12.06 8.80 -32.99
C ASN A 37 -13.50 8.29 -33.17
N LYS A 38 -14.30 9.10 -33.87
CA LYS A 38 -15.70 8.83 -34.22
C LYS A 38 -15.84 7.48 -34.94
N GLY A 39 -16.36 6.50 -34.22
CA GLY A 39 -16.95 5.27 -34.75
C GLY A 39 -17.96 4.77 -33.73
N ASN A 40 -19.23 4.65 -34.14
CA ASN A 40 -20.38 4.33 -33.28
C ASN A 40 -20.10 3.18 -32.29
N GLY A 41 -20.13 3.48 -30.99
CA GLY A 41 -20.55 2.55 -29.94
C GLY A 41 -19.49 1.89 -29.04
N ASP A 42 -18.24 1.66 -29.45
CA ASP A 42 -17.32 0.84 -28.65
C ASP A 42 -15.82 1.10 -28.93
N ILE A 43 -15.05 1.37 -27.86
CA ILE A 43 -13.58 1.36 -27.73
C ILE A 43 -12.83 2.60 -28.27
N VAL A 44 -12.27 3.41 -27.35
CA VAL A 44 -11.20 4.37 -27.66
C VAL A 44 -9.91 3.56 -27.81
N LYS A 45 -9.46 3.33 -29.04
CA LYS A 45 -8.27 2.50 -29.28
C LYS A 45 -6.99 3.31 -29.10
N ASP A 46 -6.93 4.50 -29.66
CA ASP A 46 -5.70 5.23 -29.83
C ASP A 46 -5.91 6.70 -29.44
N VAL A 47 -4.98 7.25 -28.66
CA VAL A 47 -5.00 8.62 -28.16
C VAL A 47 -3.75 9.36 -28.63
N ILE A 48 -3.94 10.58 -29.15
CA ILE A 48 -2.85 11.43 -29.61
C ILE A 48 -2.84 12.70 -28.76
N THR A 49 -1.73 12.98 -28.08
CA THR A 49 -1.65 14.14 -27.15
C THR A 49 -1.28 15.46 -27.83
N ARG A 50 -1.08 15.48 -29.16
CA ARG A 50 -0.69 16.69 -29.90
C ARG A 50 -1.67 17.87 -29.74
N ASP A 51 -2.96 17.59 -29.53
CA ASP A 51 -4.03 18.59 -29.43
C ASP A 51 -4.36 18.96 -27.97
N VAL A 52 -3.59 18.43 -27.01
CA VAL A 52 -3.66 18.79 -25.58
C VAL A 52 -2.98 20.14 -25.35
N ASP A 53 -3.46 20.90 -24.37
CA ASP A 53 -2.86 22.16 -23.95
C ASP A 53 -1.38 21.98 -23.54
N PRO A 54 -0.42 22.66 -24.20
CA PRO A 54 1.01 22.58 -23.86
C PRO A 54 1.36 23.04 -22.44
N GLY A 55 0.47 23.82 -21.81
CA GLY A 55 0.63 24.32 -20.45
C GLY A 55 0.20 23.33 -19.37
N ILE A 56 -0.37 22.17 -19.73
CA ILE A 56 -0.94 21.24 -18.75
C ILE A 56 0.15 20.57 -17.91
N LYS A 57 -0.08 20.52 -16.59
CA LYS A 57 0.79 19.83 -15.63
C LYS A 57 0.28 18.46 -15.22
N GLU A 58 -1.01 18.22 -15.37
CA GLU A 58 -1.66 16.98 -14.96
C GLU A 58 -2.59 16.50 -16.06
N LEU A 59 -2.33 15.29 -16.55
CA LEU A 59 -3.16 14.61 -17.54
C LEU A 59 -3.70 13.32 -16.93
N ASN A 60 -5.00 13.28 -16.71
CA ASN A 60 -5.71 12.14 -16.13
C ASN A 60 -6.65 11.53 -17.19
N LEU A 61 -6.39 10.29 -17.56
CA LEU A 61 -7.08 9.51 -18.58
C LEU A 61 -7.54 8.15 -18.04
N ILE A 62 -8.04 8.12 -16.81
CA ILE A 62 -8.48 6.90 -16.13
C ILE A 62 -9.73 6.30 -16.77
N ARG A 63 -9.81 4.97 -16.93
CA ARG A 63 -11.02 4.26 -17.43
C ARG A 63 -11.48 4.62 -18.86
N HIS A 64 -10.55 4.99 -19.74
CA HIS A 64 -10.87 5.37 -21.12
C HIS A 64 -10.77 4.21 -22.13
N ARG A 65 -10.41 2.99 -21.68
CA ARG A 65 -10.19 1.81 -22.54
C ARG A 65 -9.10 2.00 -23.60
N ILE A 66 -8.12 2.88 -23.36
CA ILE A 66 -7.05 3.26 -24.30
C ILE A 66 -6.15 2.04 -24.58
N LEU A 67 -5.91 1.71 -25.86
CA LEU A 67 -4.93 0.69 -26.26
C LEU A 67 -3.53 1.28 -26.48
N ARG A 68 -3.45 2.52 -26.97
CA ARG A 68 -2.18 3.23 -27.22
C ARG A 68 -2.34 4.73 -27.01
N ILE A 69 -1.30 5.37 -26.48
CA ILE A 69 -1.18 6.81 -26.38
C ILE A 69 0.24 7.24 -26.75
N TRP A 70 0.37 8.31 -27.55
CA TRP A 70 1.65 8.82 -28.03
C TRP A 70 1.58 10.30 -28.40
N GLN A 71 2.71 10.85 -28.88
CA GLN A 71 2.87 12.23 -29.33
C GLN A 71 2.84 13.27 -28.19
N PHE A 72 3.59 13.00 -27.13
CA PHE A 72 3.69 13.84 -25.93
C PHE A 72 4.59 15.08 -26.13
N GLU A 73 5.15 15.31 -27.32
CA GLU A 73 6.12 16.39 -27.58
C GLU A 73 5.50 17.78 -27.38
N ASN A 74 4.19 17.93 -27.56
CA ASN A 74 3.49 19.20 -27.36
C ASN A 74 3.09 19.43 -25.89
N THR A 75 3.30 18.46 -24.99
CA THR A 75 2.93 18.56 -23.57
C THR A 75 4.14 18.36 -22.63
N PRO A 76 5.24 19.11 -22.80
CA PRO A 76 6.49 18.86 -22.05
C PRO A 76 6.40 19.23 -20.56
N LYS A 77 5.35 19.93 -20.15
CA LYS A 77 5.14 20.40 -18.76
C LYS A 77 4.34 19.44 -17.89
N ILE A 78 3.95 18.28 -18.40
CA ILE A 78 3.25 17.27 -17.60
C ILE A 78 4.17 16.80 -16.48
N GLU A 79 3.71 16.99 -15.25
CA GLU A 79 4.33 16.55 -14.01
C GLU A 79 3.65 15.29 -13.47
N ASN A 80 2.34 15.12 -13.75
CA ASN A 80 1.54 13.97 -13.34
C ASN A 80 0.74 13.39 -14.51
N LEU A 81 0.99 12.13 -14.85
CA LEU A 81 0.29 11.38 -15.89
C LEU A 81 -0.37 10.15 -15.29
N SER A 82 -1.71 10.09 -15.36
CA SER A 82 -2.48 8.91 -14.94
C SER A 82 -3.22 8.28 -16.12
N LEU A 83 -2.93 7.00 -16.34
CA LEU A 83 -3.50 6.13 -17.36
C LEU A 83 -4.08 4.85 -16.73
N ARG A 84 -4.51 4.92 -15.46
CA ARG A 84 -5.08 3.77 -14.74
C ARG A 84 -6.33 3.21 -15.43
N TRP A 85 -6.55 1.90 -15.33
CA TRP A 85 -7.73 1.23 -15.88
C TRP A 85 -7.89 1.44 -17.38
N ASN A 86 -6.83 1.16 -18.13
CA ASN A 86 -6.84 1.18 -19.59
C ASN A 86 -6.44 -0.19 -20.15
N LEU A 87 -6.16 -0.26 -21.46
CA LEU A 87 -5.84 -1.50 -22.16
C LEU A 87 -4.43 -1.44 -22.78
N LEU A 88 -3.54 -0.63 -22.20
CA LEU A 88 -2.18 -0.42 -22.69
C LEU A 88 -1.40 -1.74 -22.60
N LYS A 89 -0.81 -2.17 -23.71
CA LYS A 89 0.05 -3.37 -23.74
C LYS A 89 1.52 -3.07 -23.52
N LYS A 90 1.90 -1.80 -23.61
CA LYS A 90 3.25 -1.28 -23.49
C LYS A 90 3.20 0.03 -22.74
N VAL A 91 4.29 0.35 -22.05
CA VAL A 91 4.52 1.69 -21.53
C VAL A 91 4.52 2.66 -22.73
N PRO A 92 3.71 3.73 -22.70
CA PRO A 92 3.70 4.70 -23.78
C PRO A 92 5.05 5.40 -23.89
N ASP A 93 5.40 5.87 -25.09
CA ASP A 93 6.62 6.65 -25.27
C ASP A 93 6.46 8.02 -24.62
N VAL A 94 6.99 8.13 -23.40
CA VAL A 94 6.93 9.32 -22.55
C VAL A 94 8.31 9.99 -22.43
N GLN A 95 9.27 9.62 -23.27
CA GLN A 95 10.65 10.05 -23.09
C GLN A 95 10.84 11.57 -23.18
N CYS A 96 9.94 12.28 -23.85
CA CYS A 96 9.94 13.74 -23.93
C CYS A 96 9.37 14.45 -22.68
N LEU A 97 8.77 13.71 -21.73
CA LEU A 97 8.17 14.27 -20.51
C LEU A 97 9.19 14.44 -19.38
N SER A 98 10.22 15.26 -19.61
CA SER A 98 11.32 15.44 -18.63
C SER A 98 10.89 16.06 -17.28
N ALA A 99 9.71 16.70 -17.24
CA ALA A 99 9.13 17.26 -16.01
C ALA A 99 8.31 16.24 -15.21
N LEU A 100 8.12 15.02 -15.72
CA LEU A 100 7.26 14.01 -15.09
C LEU A 100 7.84 13.57 -13.75
N THR A 101 7.00 13.66 -12.72
CA THR A 101 7.31 13.24 -11.34
C THR A 101 6.44 12.07 -10.90
N HIS A 102 5.23 11.96 -11.45
CA HIS A 102 4.26 10.92 -11.11
C HIS A 102 3.73 10.25 -12.38
N LEU A 103 3.91 8.93 -12.48
CA LEU A 103 3.40 8.12 -13.57
C LEU A 103 2.57 6.96 -13.01
N ASN A 104 1.28 6.94 -13.34
CA ASN A 104 0.38 5.85 -12.95
C ASN A 104 -0.13 5.10 -14.19
N LEU A 105 0.26 3.83 -14.28
CA LEU A 105 -0.09 2.86 -15.32
C LEU A 105 -0.81 1.63 -14.73
N ASN A 106 -1.38 1.77 -13.53
CA ASN A 106 -2.11 0.72 -12.82
C ASN A 106 -3.23 0.11 -13.66
N ASP A 107 -3.43 -1.20 -13.57
CA ASP A 107 -4.55 -1.91 -14.19
C ASP A 107 -4.61 -1.69 -15.71
N ASN A 108 -3.56 -2.23 -16.35
CA ASN A 108 -3.34 -2.24 -17.79
C ASN A 108 -2.90 -3.66 -18.22
N GLN A 109 -2.29 -3.81 -19.38
CA GLN A 109 -1.82 -5.09 -19.93
C GLN A 109 -0.33 -5.06 -20.27
N ILE A 110 0.44 -4.23 -19.56
CA ILE A 110 1.87 -4.00 -19.82
C ILE A 110 2.65 -5.25 -19.42
N GLU A 111 3.52 -5.72 -20.32
CA GLU A 111 4.33 -6.92 -20.09
C GLU A 111 5.79 -6.61 -19.71
N LYS A 112 6.25 -5.39 -20.02
CA LYS A 112 7.63 -4.95 -19.81
C LYS A 112 7.67 -3.48 -19.39
N ILE A 113 8.55 -3.16 -18.45
CA ILE A 113 8.91 -1.78 -18.10
C ILE A 113 9.98 -1.32 -19.10
N GLU A 114 9.64 -0.34 -19.93
CA GLU A 114 10.48 0.20 -21.00
C GLU A 114 10.12 1.67 -21.26
N ASN A 115 10.97 2.43 -21.97
CA ASN A 115 10.71 3.82 -22.35
C ASN A 115 10.64 4.80 -21.16
N LEU A 116 11.36 4.52 -20.07
CA LEU A 116 11.43 5.37 -18.87
C LEU A 116 12.83 5.99 -18.67
N GLU A 117 13.77 5.74 -19.56
CA GLU A 117 15.20 6.02 -19.38
C GLU A 117 15.53 7.52 -19.25
N THR A 118 14.67 8.40 -19.75
CA THR A 118 14.88 9.86 -19.67
C THR A 118 14.22 10.52 -18.46
N LEU A 119 13.41 9.77 -17.69
CA LEU A 119 12.56 10.32 -16.63
C LEU A 119 13.29 10.46 -15.28
N SER A 120 14.44 11.12 -15.27
CA SER A 120 15.29 11.28 -14.08
C SER A 120 14.66 12.10 -12.93
N ASN A 121 13.50 12.72 -13.17
CA ASN A 121 12.71 13.43 -12.15
C ASN A 121 11.55 12.60 -11.57
N LEU A 122 11.34 11.37 -12.04
CA LEU A 122 10.26 10.54 -11.57
C LEU A 122 10.45 10.17 -10.10
N GLU A 123 9.45 10.45 -9.27
CA GLU A 123 9.44 10.15 -7.84
C GLU A 123 8.44 9.03 -7.51
N PHE A 124 7.38 8.88 -8.30
CA PHE A 124 6.32 7.89 -8.13
C PHE A 124 6.08 7.12 -9.43
N LEU A 125 6.11 5.79 -9.35
CA LEU A 125 5.74 4.89 -10.43
C LEU A 125 4.80 3.79 -9.92
N ASP A 126 3.61 3.74 -10.49
CA ASP A 126 2.67 2.63 -10.29
C ASP A 126 2.44 1.88 -11.60
N VAL A 127 2.87 0.63 -11.64
CA VAL A 127 2.67 -0.34 -12.73
C VAL A 127 2.01 -1.62 -12.19
N SER A 128 1.26 -1.51 -11.11
CA SER A 128 0.50 -2.61 -10.52
C SER A 128 -0.63 -3.09 -11.45
N TYR A 129 -1.14 -4.31 -11.23
CA TYR A 129 -2.20 -4.91 -12.03
C TYR A 129 -1.85 -4.96 -13.52
N ASN A 130 -0.66 -5.44 -13.82
CA ASN A 130 -0.15 -5.60 -15.18
C ASN A 130 0.29 -7.06 -15.38
N ARG A 131 1.15 -7.31 -16.38
CA ARG A 131 1.65 -8.64 -16.73
C ARG A 131 3.17 -8.69 -16.71
N ILE A 132 3.80 -7.80 -15.95
CA ILE A 132 5.25 -7.63 -15.88
C ILE A 132 5.87 -8.87 -15.25
N THR A 133 6.94 -9.38 -15.87
CA THR A 133 7.63 -10.61 -15.43
C THR A 133 8.98 -10.33 -14.77
N LYS A 134 9.56 -9.15 -15.00
CA LYS A 134 10.86 -8.73 -14.51
C LYS A 134 10.84 -7.26 -14.14
N ILE A 135 11.63 -6.90 -13.13
CA ILE A 135 11.90 -5.53 -12.77
C ILE A 135 13.12 -5.10 -13.59
N GLU A 136 12.92 -4.21 -14.56
CA GLU A 136 13.95 -3.72 -15.47
C GLU A 136 13.60 -2.31 -15.96
N GLY A 137 14.53 -1.61 -16.62
CA GLY A 137 14.25 -0.28 -17.17
C GLY A 137 14.08 0.84 -16.13
N LEU A 138 14.54 0.63 -14.89
CA LEU A 138 14.43 1.58 -13.78
C LEU A 138 15.76 2.29 -13.43
N SER A 139 16.88 1.96 -14.10
CA SER A 139 18.23 2.39 -13.71
C SER A 139 18.40 3.92 -13.68
N GLU A 140 17.76 4.64 -14.59
CA GLU A 140 17.87 6.10 -14.68
C GLU A 140 16.91 6.84 -13.72
N LEU A 141 16.00 6.12 -13.04
CA LEU A 141 15.00 6.67 -12.13
C LEU A 141 15.59 6.89 -10.73
N VAL A 142 16.70 7.62 -10.65
CA VAL A 142 17.51 7.79 -9.43
C VAL A 142 16.80 8.59 -8.32
N LYS A 143 15.72 9.30 -8.65
CA LYS A 143 14.87 10.05 -7.70
C LYS A 143 13.61 9.30 -7.26
N LEU A 144 13.41 8.07 -7.74
CA LEU A 144 12.23 7.27 -7.42
C LEU A 144 12.15 7.04 -5.90
N LYS A 145 11.01 7.40 -5.31
CA LYS A 145 10.71 7.25 -3.86
C LYS A 145 9.67 6.17 -3.62
N GLU A 146 8.69 6.03 -4.51
CA GLU A 146 7.61 5.06 -4.38
C GLU A 146 7.47 4.23 -5.66
N LEU A 147 7.51 2.91 -5.50
CA LEU A 147 7.36 1.95 -6.58
C LEU A 147 6.31 0.90 -6.22
N HIS A 148 5.25 0.83 -7.05
CA HIS A 148 4.16 -0.13 -6.91
C HIS A 148 4.15 -1.11 -8.09
N LEU A 149 4.26 -2.40 -7.75
CA LEU A 149 4.32 -3.53 -8.68
C LEU A 149 3.33 -4.65 -8.28
N VAL A 150 2.25 -4.31 -7.56
CA VAL A 150 1.24 -5.28 -7.07
C VAL A 150 0.64 -6.07 -8.24
N HIS A 151 0.29 -7.33 -8.03
CA HIS A 151 -0.46 -8.12 -9.01
C HIS A 151 0.23 -8.16 -10.39
N ASN A 152 1.45 -8.68 -10.40
CA ASN A 152 2.24 -8.90 -11.60
C ASN A 152 2.71 -10.38 -11.64
N LYS A 153 3.72 -10.69 -12.46
CA LYS A 153 4.26 -12.05 -12.62
C LYS A 153 5.75 -12.10 -12.28
N ILE A 154 6.21 -11.21 -11.40
CA ILE A 154 7.62 -11.07 -11.03
C ILE A 154 8.04 -12.27 -10.18
N VAL A 155 9.19 -12.86 -10.51
CA VAL A 155 9.70 -14.07 -9.82
C VAL A 155 10.93 -13.75 -8.96
N VAL A 156 11.69 -12.72 -9.34
CA VAL A 156 12.96 -12.34 -8.70
C VAL A 156 12.94 -10.83 -8.48
N ILE A 157 13.45 -10.40 -7.32
CA ILE A 157 13.73 -8.99 -7.05
C ILE A 157 15.09 -8.68 -7.69
N GLU A 158 15.11 -7.83 -8.72
CA GLU A 158 16.29 -7.44 -9.49
C GLU A 158 16.07 -6.03 -10.07
N GLY A 159 17.10 -5.40 -10.66
CA GLY A 159 16.89 -4.18 -11.45
C GLY A 159 16.55 -2.92 -10.64
N LEU A 160 16.88 -2.91 -9.35
CA LEU A 160 16.64 -1.79 -8.40
C LEU A 160 17.94 -1.14 -7.92
N GLU A 161 19.10 -1.54 -8.46
CA GLU A 161 20.43 -1.21 -7.95
C GLU A 161 20.68 0.29 -7.82
N GLU A 162 20.15 1.07 -8.77
CA GLU A 162 20.34 2.53 -8.82
C GLU A 162 19.25 3.32 -8.07
N ASN A 163 18.13 2.67 -7.68
CA ASN A 163 16.97 3.33 -7.06
C ASN A 163 17.15 3.54 -5.54
N THR A 164 18.33 4.01 -5.14
CA THR A 164 18.76 4.20 -3.74
C THR A 164 17.92 5.22 -2.94
N CYS A 165 17.07 6.00 -3.63
CA CYS A 165 16.12 6.92 -3.00
C CYS A 165 14.77 6.30 -2.62
N LEU A 166 14.52 5.02 -2.93
CA LEU A 166 13.26 4.36 -2.62
C LEU A 166 12.98 4.36 -1.11
N GLU A 167 11.78 4.82 -0.75
CA GLU A 167 11.24 4.83 0.62
C GLU A 167 10.09 3.83 0.76
N TYR A 168 9.40 3.52 -0.34
CA TYR A 168 8.27 2.60 -0.40
C TYR A 168 8.42 1.64 -1.58
N LEU A 169 8.36 0.33 -1.30
CA LEU A 169 8.37 -0.72 -2.29
C LEU A 169 7.25 -1.73 -2.02
N GLU A 170 6.36 -1.87 -3.00
CA GLU A 170 5.22 -2.78 -2.94
C GLU A 170 5.29 -3.80 -4.07
N LEU A 171 5.41 -5.06 -3.69
CA LEU A 171 5.62 -6.24 -4.56
C LEU A 171 4.58 -7.33 -4.26
N GLY A 172 3.46 -6.99 -3.64
CA GLY A 172 2.37 -7.89 -3.30
C GLY A 172 1.79 -8.63 -4.52
N ASP A 173 1.25 -9.82 -4.30
CA ASP A 173 0.61 -10.65 -5.32
C ASP A 173 1.49 -10.86 -6.57
N ASN A 174 2.69 -11.40 -6.32
CA ASN A 174 3.66 -11.78 -7.35
C ASN A 174 4.05 -13.26 -7.16
N ARG A 175 5.18 -13.67 -7.74
CA ARG A 175 5.68 -15.06 -7.69
C ARG A 175 7.08 -15.13 -7.07
N ILE A 176 7.41 -14.16 -6.21
CA ILE A 176 8.73 -14.02 -5.58
C ILE A 176 8.91 -15.15 -4.58
N ARG A 177 10.07 -15.82 -4.64
CA ARG A 177 10.39 -16.96 -3.76
C ARG A 177 11.41 -16.64 -2.68
N LYS A 178 12.18 -15.59 -2.88
CA LYS A 178 13.30 -15.21 -2.02
C LYS A 178 13.40 -13.69 -1.95
N ILE A 179 13.68 -13.19 -0.76
CA ILE A 179 14.03 -11.80 -0.52
C ILE A 179 15.52 -11.66 -0.85
N GLU A 180 15.86 -10.87 -1.86
CA GLU A 180 17.23 -10.65 -2.30
C GLU A 180 17.36 -9.31 -3.02
N ASN A 181 18.59 -8.84 -3.22
CA ASN A 181 18.89 -7.61 -3.98
C ASN A 181 18.19 -6.35 -3.45
N LEU A 182 18.01 -6.22 -2.13
CA LEU A 182 17.45 -5.02 -1.50
C LEU A 182 18.46 -4.23 -0.67
N GLY A 183 19.65 -4.78 -0.39
CA GLY A 183 20.58 -4.20 0.58
C GLY A 183 21.09 -2.78 0.25
N HIS A 184 21.00 -2.35 -1.00
CA HIS A 184 21.36 -1.00 -1.43
C HIS A 184 20.25 0.05 -1.19
N LEU A 185 19.01 -0.37 -0.88
CA LEU A 185 17.87 0.51 -0.64
C LEU A 185 17.88 1.10 0.78
N SER A 186 18.95 1.83 1.10
CA SER A 186 19.25 2.35 2.45
C SER A 186 18.24 3.36 3.01
N LYS A 187 17.32 3.87 2.19
CA LYS A 187 16.23 4.77 2.61
C LYS A 187 14.88 4.06 2.76
N LEU A 188 14.79 2.77 2.46
CA LEU A 188 13.53 2.05 2.44
C LEU A 188 12.88 2.05 3.83
N ARG A 189 11.62 2.49 3.90
CA ARG A 189 10.83 2.58 5.13
C ARG A 189 9.70 1.58 5.17
N ARG A 190 9.12 1.25 4.02
CA ARG A 190 7.99 0.34 3.92
C ARG A 190 8.24 -0.67 2.81
N LEU A 191 8.15 -1.96 3.16
CA LEU A 191 8.35 -3.07 2.25
C LEU A 191 7.17 -4.03 2.37
N PHE A 192 6.47 -4.22 1.26
CA PHE A 192 5.30 -5.09 1.16
C PHE A 192 5.55 -6.20 0.15
N LEU A 193 5.40 -7.43 0.62
CA LEU A 193 5.73 -8.67 -0.07
C LEU A 193 4.61 -9.71 0.13
N GLY A 194 3.38 -9.23 0.34
CA GLY A 194 2.22 -10.09 0.57
C GLY A 194 1.89 -10.98 -0.63
N ALA A 195 1.18 -12.09 -0.43
CA ALA A 195 0.74 -13.01 -1.48
C ALA A 195 1.85 -13.41 -2.46
N ASN A 196 3.00 -13.86 -1.93
CA ASN A 196 4.13 -14.35 -2.70
C ASN A 196 4.43 -15.83 -2.34
N GLN A 197 5.58 -16.36 -2.76
CA GLN A 197 6.01 -17.74 -2.51
C GLN A 197 7.24 -17.79 -1.58
N ILE A 198 7.42 -16.77 -0.73
CA ILE A 198 8.58 -16.63 0.15
C ILE A 198 8.49 -17.66 1.28
N ARG A 199 9.61 -18.33 1.57
CA ARG A 199 9.69 -19.36 2.62
C ARG A 199 10.52 -18.97 3.83
N LYS A 200 11.41 -17.99 3.66
CA LYS A 200 12.36 -17.55 4.67
C LYS A 200 12.47 -16.03 4.64
N ILE A 201 12.55 -15.46 5.83
CA ILE A 201 12.89 -14.04 6.03
C ILE A 201 14.43 -13.98 6.07
N GLU A 202 15.02 -13.31 5.09
CA GLU A 202 16.48 -13.21 4.91
C GLU A 202 16.85 -11.94 4.13
N ASN A 203 18.13 -11.57 4.17
CA ASN A 203 18.70 -10.47 3.39
C ASN A 203 18.07 -9.09 3.65
N LEU A 204 17.64 -8.84 4.90
CA LEU A 204 17.07 -7.56 5.34
C LEU A 204 18.02 -6.76 6.24
N ASP A 205 19.20 -7.28 6.58
CA ASP A 205 20.11 -6.71 7.60
C ASP A 205 20.52 -5.25 7.32
N GLU A 206 20.66 -4.89 6.04
CA GLU A 206 21.07 -3.54 5.61
C GLU A 206 19.91 -2.53 5.63
N LEU A 207 18.65 -2.97 5.73
CA LEU A 207 17.45 -2.12 5.69
C LEU A 207 17.13 -1.48 7.05
N GLN A 208 18.12 -0.85 7.69
CA GLN A 208 18.00 -0.35 9.07
C GLN A 208 16.99 0.81 9.22
N THR A 209 16.61 1.46 8.10
CA THR A 209 15.57 2.50 8.08
C THR A 209 14.15 1.96 8.04
N LEU A 210 13.98 0.64 7.83
CA LEU A 210 12.69 -0.01 7.65
C LEU A 210 11.82 0.16 8.91
N ARG A 211 10.58 0.59 8.70
CA ARG A 211 9.57 0.84 9.73
C ARG A 211 8.39 -0.12 9.61
N GLU A 212 8.12 -0.60 8.41
CA GLU A 212 7.00 -1.49 8.13
C GLU A 212 7.44 -2.60 7.19
N LEU A 213 7.17 -3.84 7.61
CA LEU A 213 7.40 -5.05 6.84
C LEU A 213 6.13 -5.88 6.81
N SER A 214 5.62 -6.14 5.61
CA SER A 214 4.40 -6.90 5.39
C SER A 214 4.69 -8.11 4.50
N LEU A 215 4.49 -9.31 5.04
CA LEU A 215 4.71 -10.61 4.39
C LEU A 215 3.47 -11.54 4.44
N PRO A 216 2.21 -11.06 4.43
CA PRO A 216 1.07 -11.95 4.58
C PRO A 216 0.93 -12.90 3.39
N GLY A 217 0.37 -14.09 3.57
CA GLY A 217 0.06 -14.99 2.45
C GLY A 217 1.31 -15.55 1.76
N ASN A 218 2.33 -15.89 2.55
CA ASN A 218 3.56 -16.54 2.10
C ASN A 218 3.63 -17.97 2.69
N ALA A 219 4.80 -18.61 2.58
CA ALA A 219 5.05 -19.96 3.11
C ALA A 219 6.12 -19.96 4.22
N ILE A 220 6.20 -18.88 5.00
CA ILE A 220 7.16 -18.71 6.10
C ILE A 220 6.73 -19.57 7.30
N GLN A 221 7.66 -20.29 7.91
CA GLN A 221 7.39 -21.16 9.07
C GLN A 221 8.07 -20.71 10.36
N VAL A 222 9.12 -19.89 10.23
CA VAL A 222 9.93 -19.39 11.33
C VAL A 222 10.18 -17.92 11.11
N ILE A 223 10.04 -17.13 12.17
CA ILE A 223 10.43 -15.72 12.18
C ILE A 223 11.93 -15.68 12.50
N GLU A 224 12.74 -15.20 11.56
CA GLU A 224 14.20 -15.11 11.67
C GLU A 224 14.72 -13.97 10.78
N GLY A 225 16.00 -13.61 10.89
CA GLY A 225 16.62 -12.62 9.98
C GLY A 225 16.12 -11.18 10.18
N LEU A 226 15.58 -10.86 11.36
CA LEU A 226 15.03 -9.53 11.70
C LEU A 226 15.86 -8.81 12.77
N ASP A 227 16.95 -9.42 13.27
CA ASP A 227 17.69 -8.96 14.46
C ASP A 227 18.28 -7.54 14.33
N LYS A 228 18.59 -7.12 13.10
CA LYS A 228 19.15 -5.80 12.80
C LYS A 228 18.10 -4.70 12.63
N LEU A 229 16.82 -5.04 12.55
CA LEU A 229 15.73 -4.11 12.26
C LEU A 229 15.16 -3.45 13.53
N SER A 230 16.03 -2.91 14.38
CA SER A 230 15.61 -2.31 15.67
C SER A 230 14.65 -1.12 15.51
N GLY A 231 14.59 -0.52 14.32
CA GLY A 231 13.69 0.57 13.96
C GLY A 231 12.31 0.13 13.49
N LEU A 232 12.06 -1.15 13.27
CA LEU A 232 10.79 -1.67 12.77
C LEU A 232 9.66 -1.40 13.76
N ARG A 233 8.54 -0.86 13.28
CA ARG A 233 7.37 -0.49 14.09
C ARG A 233 6.17 -1.38 13.83
N SER A 234 6.03 -1.89 12.60
CA SER A 234 4.95 -2.78 12.18
C SER A 234 5.52 -3.99 11.47
N LEU A 235 5.12 -5.18 11.91
CA LEU A 235 5.42 -6.46 11.28
C LEU A 235 4.12 -7.24 11.06
N SER A 236 3.81 -7.56 9.79
CA SER A 236 2.77 -8.53 9.47
C SER A 236 3.39 -9.76 8.80
N VAL A 237 3.12 -10.91 9.40
CA VAL A 237 3.45 -12.26 8.89
C VAL A 237 2.20 -13.14 8.94
N ALA A 238 1.02 -12.53 8.74
CA ALA A 238 -0.24 -13.23 8.72
C ALA A 238 -0.35 -14.26 7.59
N GLN A 239 -1.27 -15.22 7.66
CA GLN A 239 -1.51 -16.19 6.58
C GLN A 239 -0.22 -16.90 6.13
N ASN A 240 0.55 -17.40 7.10
CA ASN A 240 1.79 -18.15 6.90
C ASN A 240 1.70 -19.51 7.63
N GLY A 241 2.81 -20.22 7.74
CA GLY A 241 2.93 -21.50 8.44
C GLY A 241 3.64 -21.41 9.79
N ILE A 242 3.61 -20.25 10.47
CA ILE A 242 4.37 -20.02 11.70
C ILE A 242 3.76 -20.84 12.85
N ARG A 243 4.61 -21.59 13.55
CA ARG A 243 4.22 -22.46 14.69
C ARG A 243 4.57 -21.90 16.05
N LYS A 244 5.63 -21.09 16.11
CA LYS A 244 6.21 -20.57 17.35
C LYS A 244 6.56 -19.10 17.16
N ILE A 245 6.35 -18.33 18.21
CA ILE A 245 6.76 -16.93 18.30
C ILE A 245 8.21 -16.90 18.79
N ASP A 246 9.12 -16.45 17.94
CA ASP A 246 10.54 -16.29 18.25
C ASP A 246 11.18 -15.29 17.28
N GLY A 247 12.46 -14.97 17.43
CA GLY A 247 13.21 -14.14 16.48
C GLY A 247 12.79 -12.67 16.46
N LEU A 248 12.18 -12.18 17.54
CA LEU A 248 11.68 -10.80 17.67
C LEU A 248 12.52 -9.96 18.64
N SER A 249 13.50 -10.54 19.33
CA SER A 249 14.26 -9.90 20.41
C SER A 249 14.99 -8.60 20.00
N GLY A 250 15.40 -8.50 18.73
CA GLY A 250 16.03 -7.32 18.13
C GLY A 250 15.07 -6.18 17.77
N LEU A 251 13.76 -6.44 17.69
CA LEU A 251 12.73 -5.49 17.25
C LEU A 251 12.25 -4.58 18.40
N THR A 252 13.17 -3.79 18.94
CA THR A 252 12.94 -2.97 20.14
C THR A 252 11.91 -1.86 19.97
N SER A 253 11.65 -1.42 18.74
CA SER A 253 10.65 -0.37 18.43
C SER A 253 9.30 -0.91 17.95
N LEU A 254 9.10 -2.24 17.98
CA LEU A 254 7.89 -2.87 17.42
C LEU A 254 6.66 -2.50 18.24
N VAL A 255 5.65 -1.95 17.56
CA VAL A 255 4.37 -1.51 18.15
C VAL A 255 3.23 -2.44 17.74
N SER A 256 3.20 -2.83 16.46
CA SER A 256 2.16 -3.67 15.89
C SER A 256 2.75 -4.97 15.36
N LEU A 257 2.19 -6.10 15.81
CA LEU A 257 2.55 -7.43 15.38
C LEU A 257 1.30 -8.20 14.93
N ASP A 258 1.27 -8.53 13.65
CA ASP A 258 0.20 -9.30 13.04
C ASP A 258 0.66 -10.72 12.70
N LEU A 259 0.13 -11.69 13.47
CA LEU A 259 0.35 -13.13 13.39
C LEU A 259 -0.95 -13.87 13.03
N ASN A 260 -1.96 -13.17 12.50
CA ASN A 260 -3.25 -13.78 12.16
C ASN A 260 -3.09 -14.95 11.18
N ASP A 261 -3.97 -15.95 11.27
CA ASP A 261 -4.04 -17.07 10.32
C ASP A 261 -2.70 -17.81 10.17
N ASN A 262 -2.11 -18.18 11.30
CA ASN A 262 -0.95 -19.06 11.37
C ASN A 262 -1.34 -20.36 12.10
N ILE A 263 -0.35 -21.14 12.52
CA ILE A 263 -0.54 -22.41 13.24
C ILE A 263 0.15 -22.38 14.59
N ILE A 264 0.09 -21.24 15.28
CA ILE A 264 0.70 -21.04 16.60
C ILE A 264 -0.15 -21.76 17.64
N GLU A 265 0.46 -22.73 18.33
CA GLU A 265 -0.22 -23.57 19.34
C GLU A 265 -0.09 -23.00 20.75
N LYS A 266 1.00 -22.28 21.03
CA LYS A 266 1.32 -21.75 22.36
C LYS A 266 1.75 -20.31 22.31
N LEU A 267 1.39 -19.58 23.36
CA LEU A 267 1.94 -18.26 23.63
C LEU A 267 3.17 -18.43 24.52
N GLU A 268 4.35 -18.29 23.92
CA GLU A 268 5.65 -18.39 24.58
C GLU A 268 6.55 -17.25 24.11
N ASN A 269 7.67 -17.04 24.80
CA ASN A 269 8.66 -16.01 24.47
C ASN A 269 8.10 -14.57 24.45
N VAL A 270 7.08 -14.29 25.25
CA VAL A 270 6.39 -12.98 25.29
C VAL A 270 7.30 -11.86 25.80
N GLU A 271 8.36 -12.20 26.54
CA GLU A 271 9.37 -11.28 27.04
C GLU A 271 10.15 -10.57 25.92
N GLN A 272 10.09 -11.10 24.68
CA GLN A 272 10.65 -10.44 23.50
C GLN A 272 9.85 -9.19 23.09
N PHE A 273 8.59 -9.07 23.52
CA PHE A 273 7.70 -7.95 23.18
C PHE A 273 8.01 -6.70 24.01
N LYS A 274 9.04 -5.95 23.62
CA LYS A 274 9.51 -4.77 24.35
C LYS A 274 8.60 -3.53 24.26
N GLY A 275 7.80 -3.42 23.19
CA GLY A 275 6.95 -2.25 22.93
C GLY A 275 5.64 -2.54 22.21
N VAL A 276 5.28 -3.82 22.07
CA VAL A 276 4.09 -4.23 21.31
C VAL A 276 2.83 -3.78 22.06
N THR A 277 2.03 -2.95 21.41
CA THR A 277 0.74 -2.49 21.93
C THR A 277 -0.45 -3.13 21.22
N ASN A 278 -0.21 -3.64 20.00
CA ASN A 278 -1.22 -4.23 19.13
C ASN A 278 -0.75 -5.62 18.71
N LEU A 279 -1.41 -6.66 19.21
CA LEU A 279 -1.07 -8.05 18.93
C LEU A 279 -2.25 -8.75 18.27
N MET A 280 -2.05 -9.26 17.06
CA MET A 280 -3.10 -9.95 16.31
C MET A 280 -2.77 -11.42 16.19
N LEU A 281 -3.61 -12.28 16.78
CA LEU A 281 -3.42 -13.73 16.86
C LEU A 281 -4.67 -14.49 16.39
N ARG A 282 -5.59 -13.82 15.67
CA ARG A 282 -6.81 -14.44 15.15
C ARG A 282 -6.48 -15.68 14.31
N LYS A 283 -7.31 -16.72 14.40
CA LYS A 283 -7.23 -17.94 13.59
C LYS A 283 -5.88 -18.66 13.73
N ASN A 284 -5.42 -18.85 14.96
CA ASN A 284 -4.30 -19.72 15.31
C ASN A 284 -4.81 -21.01 15.98
N LYS A 285 -3.96 -21.70 16.77
CA LYS A 285 -4.27 -22.97 17.45
C LYS A 285 -4.19 -22.86 18.98
N LEU A 286 -4.33 -21.66 19.53
CA LEU A 286 -4.27 -21.41 20.97
C LEU A 286 -5.49 -22.01 21.69
N ASP A 287 -5.26 -22.94 22.63
CA ASP A 287 -6.31 -23.66 23.36
C ASP A 287 -6.14 -23.64 24.89
N SER A 288 -5.04 -23.06 25.39
CA SER A 288 -4.64 -23.09 26.80
C SER A 288 -4.77 -21.74 27.48
N TRP A 289 -5.59 -21.68 28.55
CA TRP A 289 -5.64 -20.51 29.43
C TRP A 289 -4.33 -20.28 30.18
N HIS A 290 -3.56 -21.35 30.46
CA HIS A 290 -2.26 -21.24 31.12
C HIS A 290 -1.30 -20.38 30.26
N ASP A 291 -1.30 -20.62 28.96
CA ASP A 291 -0.45 -19.92 28.00
C ASP A 291 -0.88 -18.45 27.86
N LEU A 292 -2.19 -18.16 27.90
CA LEU A 292 -2.67 -16.78 27.83
C LEU A 292 -2.32 -15.93 29.06
N TYR A 293 -2.00 -16.53 30.22
CA TYR A 293 -1.50 -15.74 31.37
C TYR A 293 -0.15 -15.08 31.07
N GLN A 294 0.61 -15.57 30.09
CA GLN A 294 1.85 -14.93 29.64
C GLN A 294 1.59 -13.51 29.09
N LEU A 295 0.38 -13.19 28.62
CA LEU A 295 0.02 -11.85 28.18
C LEU A 295 0.18 -10.78 29.29
N LEU A 296 0.15 -11.17 30.58
CA LEU A 296 0.41 -10.28 31.71
C LEU A 296 1.80 -9.66 31.69
N GLU A 297 2.77 -10.31 31.04
CA GLU A 297 4.14 -9.81 30.92
C GLU A 297 4.27 -8.71 29.86
N ILE A 298 3.33 -8.62 28.92
CA ILE A 298 3.31 -7.63 27.84
C ILE A 298 2.74 -6.31 28.35
N LYS A 299 3.61 -5.51 28.96
CA LYS A 299 3.24 -4.19 29.51
C LYS A 299 2.84 -3.23 28.40
N GLY A 300 1.63 -2.68 28.48
CA GLY A 300 1.13 -1.68 27.52
C GLY A 300 0.37 -2.27 26.34
N LEU A 301 0.03 -3.56 26.36
CA LEU A 301 -0.88 -4.16 25.39
C LEU A 301 -2.25 -3.45 25.44
N THR A 302 -2.65 -2.83 24.33
CA THR A 302 -3.91 -2.07 24.22
C THR A 302 -4.94 -2.72 23.33
N ALA A 303 -4.51 -3.49 22.32
CA ALA A 303 -5.36 -4.20 21.38
C ALA A 303 -4.89 -5.64 21.19
N LEU A 304 -5.82 -6.59 21.27
CA LEU A 304 -5.58 -8.02 21.09
C LEU A 304 -6.70 -8.65 20.26
N THR A 305 -6.34 -9.52 19.33
CA THR A 305 -7.30 -10.40 18.64
C THR A 305 -6.92 -11.87 18.86
N LEU A 306 -7.87 -12.68 19.30
CA LEU A 306 -7.75 -14.13 19.48
C LEU A 306 -8.92 -14.89 18.85
N GLU A 307 -9.84 -14.19 18.16
CA GLU A 307 -10.97 -14.82 17.45
C GLU A 307 -10.54 -16.03 16.63
N MET A 308 -11.42 -17.02 16.47
CA MET A 308 -11.15 -18.25 15.71
C MET A 308 -9.97 -19.11 16.21
N ASN A 309 -9.45 -18.86 17.41
CA ASN A 309 -8.67 -19.86 18.14
C ASN A 309 -9.60 -20.83 18.88
N PRO A 310 -9.17 -22.08 19.16
CA PRO A 310 -9.92 -23.01 19.99
C PRO A 310 -10.44 -22.37 21.30
N ILE A 311 -9.58 -21.61 22.00
CA ILE A 311 -9.89 -20.92 23.25
C ILE A 311 -11.07 -19.93 23.15
N TYR A 312 -11.28 -19.34 21.98
CA TYR A 312 -12.37 -18.39 21.73
C TYR A 312 -13.72 -19.12 21.66
N SER A 313 -13.75 -20.28 20.99
CA SER A 313 -14.99 -21.01 20.70
C SER A 313 -15.46 -21.92 21.84
N SER A 314 -14.54 -22.36 22.70
CA SER A 314 -14.83 -23.38 23.72
C SER A 314 -15.41 -22.83 25.01
N ASP A 315 -15.35 -21.51 25.24
CA ASP A 315 -15.66 -20.90 26.54
C ASP A 315 -16.57 -19.68 26.38
N TYR A 316 -17.84 -19.82 26.79
CA TYR A 316 -18.81 -18.71 26.79
C TYR A 316 -18.41 -17.56 27.72
N THR A 317 -17.48 -17.79 28.64
CA THR A 317 -16.91 -16.77 29.54
C THR A 317 -15.64 -16.12 28.99
N TYR A 318 -15.16 -16.53 27.81
CA TYR A 318 -13.89 -16.09 27.21
C TYR A 318 -13.67 -14.58 27.35
N ARG A 319 -14.64 -13.75 26.92
CA ARG A 319 -14.49 -12.28 26.95
C ARG A 319 -14.37 -11.74 28.38
N ASN A 320 -15.11 -12.31 29.33
CA ASN A 320 -15.03 -11.90 30.74
C ASN A 320 -13.71 -12.31 31.38
N ARG A 321 -13.25 -13.53 31.08
CA ARG A 321 -11.98 -14.03 31.59
C ARG A 321 -10.78 -13.28 31.01
N MET A 322 -10.81 -12.96 29.71
CA MET A 322 -9.80 -12.10 29.09
C MET A 322 -9.74 -10.70 29.72
N LYS A 323 -10.88 -10.11 30.07
CA LYS A 323 -10.93 -8.84 30.82
C LYS A 323 -10.36 -8.96 32.25
N GLN A 324 -10.46 -10.12 32.88
CA GLN A 324 -9.82 -10.36 34.18
C GLN A 324 -8.30 -10.50 34.06
N ILE A 325 -7.83 -11.16 32.99
CA ILE A 325 -6.39 -11.30 32.72
C ILE A 325 -5.80 -9.94 32.31
N LEU A 326 -6.47 -9.21 31.43
CA LEU A 326 -6.01 -7.93 30.89
C LEU A 326 -7.04 -6.83 31.18
N PRO A 327 -7.09 -6.30 32.42
CA PRO A 327 -8.08 -5.29 32.81
C PRO A 327 -7.90 -3.95 32.08
N GLU A 328 -6.67 -3.62 31.69
CA GLU A 328 -6.32 -2.36 31.00
C GLU A 328 -6.48 -2.44 29.47
N ILE A 329 -6.87 -3.59 28.92
CA ILE A 329 -7.00 -3.74 27.48
C ILE A 329 -8.17 -2.90 26.96
N LYS A 330 -7.91 -2.11 25.91
CA LYS A 330 -8.91 -1.19 25.33
C LYS A 330 -9.76 -1.89 24.28
N ILE A 331 -9.13 -2.74 23.48
CA ILE A 331 -9.76 -3.40 22.33
C ILE A 331 -9.48 -4.89 22.42
N LEU A 332 -10.55 -5.68 22.40
CA LEU A 332 -10.47 -7.13 22.37
C LEU A 332 -11.36 -7.63 21.23
N ASP A 333 -10.75 -8.33 20.28
CA ASP A 333 -11.41 -8.95 19.13
C ASP A 333 -12.15 -7.95 18.25
N GLY A 334 -11.53 -6.80 17.99
CA GLY A 334 -12.13 -5.75 17.14
C GLY A 334 -13.22 -4.92 17.82
N PHE A 335 -13.55 -5.20 19.08
CA PHE A 335 -14.56 -4.44 19.84
C PHE A 335 -13.95 -3.75 21.06
N PRO A 336 -14.36 -2.51 21.38
CA PRO A 336 -13.99 -1.87 22.64
C PRO A 336 -14.37 -2.76 23.84
N THR A 337 -13.53 -2.82 24.86
CA THR A 337 -13.85 -3.60 26.08
C THR A 337 -15.03 -3.03 26.86
N THR A 338 -15.34 -1.75 26.69
CA THR A 338 -16.54 -1.08 27.23
C THR A 338 -17.83 -1.48 26.52
N TRP A 339 -17.77 -2.01 25.30
CA TRP A 339 -18.93 -2.37 24.49
C TRP A 339 -19.70 -3.56 25.09
N ARG A 340 -21.03 -3.42 25.18
CA ARG A 340 -21.97 -4.46 25.61
C ARG A 340 -22.96 -4.80 24.49
N GLN A 341 -23.41 -6.05 24.46
CA GLN A 341 -24.40 -6.51 23.49
C GLN A 341 -25.72 -5.72 23.67
N GLY A 342 -26.13 -4.99 22.63
CA GLY A 342 -27.29 -4.08 22.65
C GLY A 342 -26.93 -2.59 22.60
N ASP A 343 -25.65 -2.24 22.79
CA ASP A 343 -25.17 -0.88 22.57
C ASP A 343 -25.21 -0.54 21.07
N ALA A 344 -25.60 0.70 20.73
CA ALA A 344 -25.48 1.20 19.36
C ALA A 344 -24.03 1.05 18.88
N TYR A 345 -23.84 0.61 17.64
CA TYR A 345 -22.51 0.48 17.04
C TYR A 345 -21.76 1.81 17.17
N GLN A 346 -20.72 1.83 18.00
CA GLN A 346 -19.80 2.95 18.08
C GLN A 346 -18.63 2.63 17.16
N PRO A 347 -18.42 3.38 16.07
CA PRO A 347 -17.24 3.18 15.24
C PRO A 347 -16.00 3.34 16.12
N LEU A 348 -15.05 2.42 15.96
CA LEU A 348 -13.74 2.54 16.58
C LEU A 348 -13.13 3.89 16.17
N ALA A 349 -12.38 4.54 17.07
CA ALA A 349 -11.78 5.85 16.80
C ALA A 349 -11.01 5.85 15.47
N SER A 350 -10.97 6.96 14.74
CA SER A 350 -10.35 7.08 13.41
C SER A 350 -8.94 6.48 13.31
N ASP A 351 -8.17 6.57 14.40
CA ASP A 351 -6.81 6.04 14.52
C ASP A 351 -6.75 4.50 14.47
N PHE A 352 -7.90 3.83 14.66
CA PHE A 352 -8.09 2.39 14.53
C PHE A 352 -8.20 1.96 13.07
N TYR A 353 -8.97 2.71 12.26
CA TYR A 353 -9.05 2.47 10.82
C TYR A 353 -7.71 2.77 10.15
N ASP A 354 -6.95 3.77 10.61
CA ASP A 354 -5.65 4.09 10.02
C ASP A 354 -4.58 2.99 10.19
N VAL A 355 -4.71 2.08 11.18
CA VAL A 355 -3.80 0.92 11.37
C VAL A 355 -4.25 -0.31 10.57
N PHE A 356 -5.57 -0.54 10.44
CA PHE A 356 -6.12 -1.69 9.72
C PHE A 356 -6.40 -1.41 8.23
N GLU A 357 -6.81 -0.19 7.87
CA GLU A 357 -6.97 0.26 6.48
C GLU A 357 -5.63 0.47 5.81
N ARG A 358 -4.58 1.04 6.44
CA ARG A 358 -3.26 1.14 5.76
C ARG A 358 -2.66 -0.21 5.34
N LEU A 359 -3.13 -1.32 5.91
CA LEU A 359 -2.77 -2.69 5.50
C LEU A 359 -3.78 -3.35 4.54
N ALA A 360 -4.98 -2.78 4.37
CA ALA A 360 -6.05 -3.31 3.51
C ALA A 360 -6.45 -2.38 2.33
N THR A 361 -6.08 -1.09 2.35
CA THR A 361 -6.43 -0.04 1.39
C THR A 361 -5.20 0.43 0.60
N ALA A 362 -4.36 -0.52 0.18
CA ALA A 362 -3.61 -0.37 -1.07
C ALA A 362 -4.53 -0.56 -2.32
N HIS A 363 -5.85 -0.47 -2.14
CA HIS A 363 -6.85 -0.36 -3.20
C HIS A 363 -7.70 0.87 -2.97
N ASP A 364 -7.66 1.75 -3.97
CA ASP A 364 -8.46 2.97 -4.15
C ASP A 364 -8.00 4.23 -3.41
N PHE A 365 -7.07 4.94 -4.06
CA PHE A 365 -7.29 6.33 -4.46
C PHE A 365 -6.98 6.51 -5.96
#